data_AF-A0A382BMR9-F1
#
_entry.id   AF-A0A382BMR9-F1
#
_cell.length_a   1.000
_cell.length_b   1.000
_cell.length_c   1.000
_cell.angle_alpha   90.00
_cell.angle_beta   90.00
_cell.angle_gamma   90.00
#
_symmetry.space_group_name_H-M   'P 1'
#
loop_
_entity.id
_entity.type
_entity.pdbx_description
1 polymer ?
#
loop_
_entity_poly.entity_id
_entity_poly.type
_entity_poly.pdbx_seq_one_letter_code
_entity_poly.pdbx_strand_id
1 'polypeptide(L)'
;IPKLGMLGAALSVVIGQCVLTSTFLVIAQKHYRIPYEINRLSRVAGLGIVLYLVLGMAPQVSLLMDLVIRCAVVACFPIGLLFIRVFDKTTIQQARSLLLSTFSKHSDDNPTI
;
A
#
# COMPACT_ATOMS: atom_id res chain seq x y z
N ILE A 1 -36.29 -3.91 12.79
CA ILE A 1 -35.26 -4.59 11.98
C ILE A 1 -34.30 -3.52 11.49
N PRO A 2 -32.99 -3.56 11.81
CA PRO A 2 -32.05 -2.48 11.45
C PRO A 2 -32.08 -2.26 9.94
N LYS A 3 -32.33 -1.02 9.50
CA LYS A 3 -32.55 -0.69 8.08
C LYS A 3 -31.37 -1.04 7.16
N LEU A 4 -30.18 -1.24 7.74
CA LEU A 4 -28.93 -1.46 7.01
C LEU A 4 -28.38 -2.90 7.13
N GLY A 5 -28.99 -3.79 7.91
CA GLY A 5 -28.59 -5.21 8.00
C GLY A 5 -27.07 -5.45 8.07
N MET A 6 -26.56 -6.34 7.20
CA MET A 6 -25.13 -6.66 7.08
C MET A 6 -24.26 -5.49 6.58
N LEU A 7 -24.81 -4.63 5.72
CA LEU A 7 -24.10 -3.43 5.23
C LEU A 7 -23.84 -2.43 6.38
N GLY A 8 -24.78 -2.31 7.31
CA GLY A 8 -24.64 -1.46 8.50
C GLY A 8 -23.50 -1.93 9.40
N ALA A 9 -23.35 -3.24 9.57
CA ALA A 9 -22.24 -3.82 10.33
C ALA A 9 -20.89 -3.60 9.64
N ALA A 10 -20.83 -3.74 8.31
CA ALA A 10 -19.60 -3.44 7.56
C ALA A 10 -19.24 -1.95 7.65
N LEU A 11 -20.23 -1.05 7.52
CA LEU A 11 -20.02 0.39 7.61
C LEU A 11 -19.54 0.83 9.00
N SER A 12 -20.10 0.26 10.08
CA SER A 12 -19.66 0.60 11.43
C SER A 12 -18.21 0.20 11.68
N VAL A 13 -17.76 -0.93 11.13
CA VAL A 13 -16.36 -1.35 11.19
C VAL A 13 -15.46 -0.37 10.44
N VAL A 14 -15.81 -0.01 9.20
CA VAL A 14 -15.02 0.94 8.40
C VAL A 14 -14.93 2.29 9.10
N ILE A 15 -16.04 2.80 9.62
CA ILE A 15 -16.08 4.07 10.35
C ILE A 15 -15.23 3.98 11.63
N GLY A 16 -15.37 2.89 12.40
CA GLY A 16 -14.59 2.68 13.61
C GLY A 16 -13.08 2.64 13.35
N GLN A 17 -12.65 1.94 12.29
CA GLN A 17 -11.25 1.88 11.87
C GLN A 17 -10.74 3.24 11.38
N CYS A 18 -11.55 4.00 10.65
CA CYS A 18 -11.21 5.38 10.25
C CYS A 18 -11.00 6.28 11.46
N VAL A 19 -11.89 6.24 12.46
CA VAL A 19 -11.78 7.05 13.69
C VAL A 19 -10.54 6.65 14.49
N LEU A 20 -10.31 5.35 14.67
CA LEU A 20 -9.14 4.83 15.39
C LEU A 20 -7.84 5.27 14.72
N THR A 21 -7.73 5.06 13.41
CA THR A 21 -6.54 5.39 12.62
C THR A 21 -6.28 6.90 12.63
N SER A 22 -7.33 7.71 12.48
CA SER A 22 -7.20 9.18 12.51
C SER A 22 -6.75 9.68 13.88
N THR A 23 -7.32 9.14 14.95
CA THR A 23 -6.93 9.50 16.33
C THR A 23 -5.48 9.12 16.60
N PHE A 24 -5.09 7.90 16.20
CA PHE A 24 -3.71 7.44 16.32
C PHE A 24 -2.74 8.33 15.55
N LEU A 25 -3.08 8.70 14.31
CA LEU A 25 -2.26 9.57 13.48
C LEU A 25 -2.08 10.95 14.11
N VAL A 26 -3.14 11.56 14.64
CA VAL A 26 -3.06 12.88 15.31
C VAL A 26 -2.19 12.82 16.56
N ILE A 27 -2.36 11.80 17.41
CA ILE A 27 -1.56 11.63 18.63
C ILE A 27 -0.10 11.34 18.29
N ALA A 28 0.15 10.45 17.33
CA ALA A 28 1.48 10.10 16.87
C ALA A 28 2.21 11.33 16.31
N GLN A 29 1.55 12.12 15.46
CA GLN A 29 2.15 13.35 14.91
C GLN A 29 2.43 14.41 15.97
N LYS A 30 1.63 14.48 17.05
CA LYS A 30 1.86 15.40 18.17
C LYS A 30 3.11 15.04 18.96
N HIS A 31 3.38 13.74 19.16
CA HIS A 31 4.53 13.29 19.95
C HIS A 31 5.81 13.12 19.12
N TYR A 32 5.67 12.69 17.86
CA TYR A 32 6.77 12.48 16.93
C TYR A 32 6.34 12.91 15.51
N ARG A 33 6.88 14.02 15.04
CA ARG A 33 6.50 14.59 13.74
C ARG A 33 7.14 13.80 12.60
N ILE A 34 6.40 12.85 12.06
CA ILE A 34 6.78 12.13 10.83
C ILE A 34 6.37 13.00 9.63
N PRO A 35 7.31 13.38 8.74
CA PRO A 35 6.98 14.09 7.50
C PRO A 35 6.31 13.11 6.52
N TYR A 36 4.99 12.95 6.65
CA TYR A 36 4.23 12.07 5.76
C TYR A 36 4.18 12.65 4.34
N GLU A 37 4.57 11.85 3.37
CA GLU A 37 4.50 12.21 1.95
C GLU A 37 3.08 11.94 1.43
N ILE A 38 2.12 12.79 1.83
CA ILE A 38 0.70 12.67 1.46
C ILE A 38 0.52 12.59 -0.06
N ASN A 39 1.39 13.25 -0.83
CA ASN A 39 1.38 13.21 -2.30
C ASN A 39 1.71 11.82 -2.87
N ARG A 40 2.51 11.01 -2.17
CA ARG A 40 2.78 9.61 -2.57
C ARG A 40 1.61 8.73 -2.23
N LEU A 41 1.09 8.87 -1.01
CA LEU A 41 -0.06 8.11 -0.55
C LEU A 41 -1.28 8.32 -1.45
N SER A 42 -1.56 9.57 -1.86
CA SER A 42 -2.67 9.89 -2.75
C SER A 42 -2.50 9.29 -4.15
N ARG A 43 -1.27 9.23 -4.69
CA ARG A 43 -1.00 8.58 -5.98
C ARG A 43 -1.21 7.07 -5.93
N VAL A 44 -0.79 6.41 -4.86
CA VAL A 44 -1.01 4.97 -4.67
C VAL A 44 -2.51 4.68 -4.54
N ALA A 45 -3.21 5.44 -3.70
CA ALA A 45 -4.65 5.31 -3.54
C ALA A 45 -5.39 5.58 -4.87
N GLY A 46 -4.99 6.62 -5.61
CA GLY A 46 -5.54 6.97 -6.92
C GLY A 46 -5.37 5.85 -7.95
N LEU A 47 -4.17 5.26 -8.05
CA LEU A 47 -3.93 4.12 -8.93
C LEU A 47 -4.84 2.93 -8.59
N GLY A 48 -4.99 2.63 -7.30
CA GLY A 48 -5.89 1.57 -6.82
C GLY A 48 -7.35 1.81 -7.20
N ILE A 49 -7.84 3.04 -7.01
CA ILE A 49 -9.20 3.44 -7.39
C ILE A 49 -9.40 3.31 -8.90
N VAL A 50 -8.45 3.77 -9.71
CA VAL A 50 -8.52 3.67 -11.17
C VAL A 50 -8.58 2.21 -11.60
N LEU A 51 -7.70 1.35 -11.08
CA LEU A 51 -7.71 -0.08 -11.42
C LEU A 51 -9.00 -0.77 -10.99
N TYR A 52 -9.55 -0.40 -9.83
CA TYR A 52 -10.84 -0.90 -9.36
C TYR A 52 -11.98 -0.50 -10.29
N LEU A 53 -12.04 0.76 -10.73
CA LEU A 53 -13.05 1.24 -11.66
C LEU A 53 -12.92 0.56 -13.03
N VAL A 54 -11.69 0.41 -13.54
CA VAL A 54 -11.43 -0.31 -14.79
C VAL A 54 -11.91 -1.75 -14.70
N LEU A 55 -11.65 -2.42 -13.57
CA LEU A 55 -12.13 -3.77 -13.34
C LEU A 55 -13.66 -3.85 -13.25
N GLY A 56 -14.32 -2.84 -12.67
CA GLY A 56 -15.78 -2.75 -12.59
C GLY A 56 -16.48 -2.55 -13.93
N MET A 57 -15.79 -2.02 -14.95
CA MET A 57 -16.32 -1.89 -16.31
C MET A 57 -16.12 -3.14 -17.18
N ALA A 58 -15.39 -4.15 -16.68
CA ALA A 58 -15.15 -5.38 -17.43
C ALA A 58 -16.45 -6.22 -17.52
N PRO A 59 -16.86 -6.65 -18.73
CA PRO A 59 -18.04 -7.50 -18.87
C PRO A 59 -17.81 -8.88 -18.27
N GLN A 60 -18.84 -9.45 -17.65
CA GLN A 60 -18.81 -10.81 -17.10
C GLN A 60 -18.96 -11.82 -18.24
N VAL A 61 -17.84 -12.35 -18.71
CA VAL A 61 -17.81 -13.28 -19.85
C VAL A 61 -17.81 -14.75 -19.41
N SER A 62 -16.89 -15.16 -18.54
CA SER A 62 -16.83 -16.51 -17.96
C SER A 62 -15.90 -16.55 -16.73
N LEU A 63 -16.09 -17.51 -15.82
CA LEU A 63 -15.36 -17.60 -14.54
C LEU A 63 -13.83 -17.62 -14.72
N LEU A 64 -13.33 -18.38 -15.70
CA LEU A 64 -11.89 -18.44 -16.00
C LEU A 64 -11.36 -17.13 -16.57
N MET A 65 -12.13 -16.49 -17.47
CA MET A 65 -11.72 -15.22 -18.08
C MET A 65 -11.73 -14.09 -17.05
N ASP A 66 -12.71 -14.08 -16.14
CA ASP A 66 -12.82 -13.12 -15.03
C ASP A 66 -11.62 -13.24 -14.07
N LEU A 67 -11.18 -14.48 -13.79
CA LEU A 67 -9.99 -14.74 -12.99
C LEU A 67 -8.72 -14.22 -13.67
N VAL A 68 -8.55 -14.48 -14.97
CA VAL A 68 -7.40 -14.01 -15.76
C VAL A 68 -7.36 -12.48 -15.78
N ILE A 69 -8.50 -11.82 -15.97
CA ILE A 69 -8.59 -10.34 -15.97
C ILE A 69 -8.20 -9.78 -14.60
N ARG A 70 -8.71 -10.36 -13.50
CA ARG A 70 -8.35 -9.94 -12.14
C ARG A 70 -6.86 -10.12 -11.86
N CYS A 71 -6.28 -11.26 -12.23
CA CYS A 71 -4.85 -11.51 -12.11
C CYS A 71 -4.02 -10.50 -12.92
N ALA A 72 -4.44 -10.21 -14.15
CA ALA A 72 -3.78 -9.21 -14.99
C ALA A 72 -3.85 -7.80 -14.37
N VAL A 73 -5.01 -7.39 -13.85
CA VAL A 73 -5.18 -6.10 -13.17
C VAL A 73 -4.33 -6.01 -11.90
N VAL A 74 -4.26 -7.08 -11.11
CA VAL A 74 -3.38 -7.15 -9.92
C VAL A 74 -1.91 -7.06 -10.33
N ALA A 75 -1.50 -7.72 -11.41
CA ALA A 75 -0.13 -7.61 -11.95
C ALA A 75 0.16 -6.21 -12.53
N CYS A 76 -0.84 -5.49 -13.03
CA CYS A 76 -0.70 -4.10 -13.47
C CYS A 76 -0.47 -3.12 -12.33
N PHE A 77 -0.88 -3.43 -11.09
CA PHE A 77 -0.66 -2.57 -9.94
C PHE A 77 0.82 -2.26 -9.65
N PRO A 78 1.72 -3.25 -9.49
CA PRO A 78 3.16 -2.97 -9.29
C PRO A 78 3.78 -2.26 -10.49
N ILE A 79 3.31 -2.54 -11.72
CA ILE A 79 3.78 -1.86 -12.93
C ILE A 79 3.38 -0.37 -12.90
N GLY A 80 2.12 -0.07 -12.56
CA GLY A 80 1.64 1.31 -12.42
C GLY A 80 2.37 2.08 -11.33
N LEU A 81 2.69 1.41 -10.21
CA LEU A 81 3.50 1.98 -9.13
C LEU A 81 4.91 2.39 -9.59
N LEU A 82 5.55 1.58 -10.43
CA LEU A 82 6.87 1.90 -11.00
C LEU A 82 6.79 3.14 -11.91
N PHE A 83 5.75 3.25 -12.73
CA PHE A 83 5.54 4.41 -13.61
C PHE A 83 5.27 5.71 -12.85
N ILE A 84 4.51 5.63 -11.75
CA ILE A 84 4.14 6.81 -10.93
C ILE A 84 5.34 7.33 -10.12
N ARG A 85 6.48 6.62 -10.12
CA ARG A 85 7.73 7.00 -9.45
C ARG A 85 7.49 7.39 -7.99
N VAL A 86 6.67 6.58 -7.31
CA VAL A 86 6.35 6.74 -5.88
C VAL A 86 7.63 6.59 -5.04
N PHE A 87 8.59 5.79 -5.50
CA PHE A 87 9.90 5.65 -4.87
C PHE A 87 10.81 6.81 -5.26
N ASP A 88 11.17 7.64 -4.28
CA ASP A 88 12.21 8.63 -4.47
C ASP A 88 13.55 7.95 -4.75
N LYS A 89 14.43 8.67 -5.45
CA LYS A 89 15.82 8.20 -5.66
C LYS A 89 16.57 8.07 -4.32
N THR A 90 16.18 8.84 -3.32
CA THR A 90 16.77 8.86 -1.97
C THR A 90 16.45 7.60 -1.16
N THR A 91 15.26 7.02 -1.30
CA THR A 91 14.85 5.78 -0.61
C THR A 91 15.65 4.58 -1.12
N ILE A 92 15.94 4.54 -2.43
CA ILE A 92 16.78 3.51 -3.05
C ILE A 92 18.24 3.62 -2.57
N GLN A 93 18.75 4.83 -2.37
CA GLN A 93 20.10 5.05 -1.83
C GLN A 93 20.20 4.67 -0.35
N GLN A 94 19.19 4.98 0.47
CA GLN A 94 19.17 4.58 1.88
C GLN A 94 19.01 3.07 2.07
N ALA A 95 18.20 2.41 1.23
CA ALA A 95 18.11 0.94 1.22
C ALA A 95 19.46 0.30 0.85
N ARG A 96 20.19 0.88 -0.12
CA ARG A 96 21.55 0.44 -0.48
C ARG A 96 22.55 0.65 0.65
N SER A 97 22.52 1.78 1.35
CA SER A 97 23.46 2.02 2.46
C SER A 97 23.20 1.08 3.65
N LEU A 98 21.95 0.74 3.94
CA LEU A 98 21.60 -0.24 4.98
C LEU A 98 21.98 -1.68 4.61
N LEU A 99 21.85 -2.05 3.32
CA LEU A 99 22.34 -3.33 2.83
C LEU A 99 23.87 -3.41 2.91
N LEU A 100 24.58 -2.35 2.53
CA LEU A 100 26.05 -2.30 2.60
C LEU A 100 26.57 -2.30 4.04
N SER A 101 25.91 -1.61 4.98
CA SER A 101 26.30 -1.65 6.39
C SER A 101 26.06 -3.02 7.04
N THR A 102 25.00 -3.71 6.62
CA THR A 102 24.71 -5.08 7.09
C THR A 102 25.70 -6.09 6.51
N PHE A 103 26.12 -5.91 5.26
CA PHE A 103 27.19 -6.71 4.65
C PHE A 103 28.57 -6.46 5.28
N SER A 104 28.90 -5.20 5.61
CA SER A 104 30.19 -4.89 6.25
C SER A 104 30.29 -5.49 7.66
N LYS A 105 29.20 -5.45 8.44
CA LYS A 105 29.18 -6.00 9.80
C LYS A 105 29.29 -7.53 9.84
N HIS A 106 28.95 -8.22 8.75
CA HIS A 106 29.10 -9.67 8.65
C HIS A 106 30.51 -10.11 8.21
N SER A 107 31.34 -9.19 7.71
CA SER A 107 32.72 -9.49 7.32
C SER A 107 33.73 -9.37 8.47
N ASP A 108 33.36 -8.72 9.58
CA ASP A 108 34.21 -8.57 10.78
C ASP A 108 33.99 -9.71 11.82
N ASP A 109 32.97 -10.55 11.63
CA ASP A 109 32.60 -11.65 12.55
C ASP A 109 32.95 -13.04 11.99
N ASN A 110 33.86 -13.09 11.00
CA ASN A 110 34.56 -14.32 10.66
C ASN A 110 35.96 -14.27 11.28
N PRO A 111 36.13 -14.68 12.56
CA PRO A 111 37.45 -14.98 13.06
C PRO A 111 37.95 -16.17 12.25
N THR A 112 38.89 -15.86 11.37
CA THR A 112 39.78 -16.81 10.70
C THR A 112 40.18 -17.90 11.70
N ILE A 113 39.81 -19.14 11.39
CA ILE A 113 40.63 -20.30 11.76
C ILE A 113 41.89 -20.22 10.90
#